data_AF-A0A447TVG1-F1
#
_entry.id   AF-A0A447TVG1-F1
#
_cell.length_a   1.000
_cell.length_b   1.000
_cell.length_c   1.000
_cell.angle_alpha   90.00
_cell.angle_beta   90.00
_cell.angle_gamma   90.00
#
_symmetry.space_group_name_H-M   'P 1'
#
loop_
_entity.id
_entity.type
_entity.pdbx_description
1 polymer ?
#
loop_
_entity_poly.entity_id
_entity_poly.type
_entity_poly.pdbx_seq_one_letter_code
_entity_poly.pdbx_strand_id
1 'polypeptide(L)' 'MSQAARTFTDQIGRQVTVPDTVDRVVVLQHQTLNLLVQMNATDKIVGVMANWKQQLGDGYARLAPELGAKSLAGRSNAR' A
#
# COMPACT_ATOMS: atom_id res chain seq x y z
N MET A 1 16.97 16.28 -15.99
CA MET A 1 17.11 16.27 -14.51
C MET A 1 17.15 14.81 -14.08
N SER A 2 18.26 14.31 -13.50
CA SER A 2 18.27 12.94 -12.95
C SER A 2 17.61 12.96 -11.58
N GLN A 3 16.57 12.16 -11.40
CA GLN A 3 15.85 12.05 -10.14
C GLN A 3 16.69 11.23 -9.14
N ALA A 4 16.95 11.75 -7.93
CA ALA A 4 17.88 11.12 -6.98
C ALA A 4 17.25 9.91 -6.28
N ALA A 5 17.92 8.76 -6.26
CA ALA A 5 17.42 7.63 -5.48
C ALA A 5 17.58 7.90 -3.97
N ARG A 6 16.61 7.49 -3.17
CA ARG A 6 16.62 7.61 -1.71
C ARG A 6 16.83 6.24 -1.08
N THR A 7 17.79 6.14 -0.18
CA THR A 7 18.10 4.92 0.57
C THR A 7 17.73 5.10 2.04
N PHE A 8 17.01 4.12 2.60
CA PHE A 8 16.62 4.11 4.01
C PHE A 8 16.63 2.68 4.56
N THR A 9 16.71 2.57 5.89
CA THR A 9 16.56 1.30 6.60
C THR A 9 15.08 1.07 6.91
N ASP A 10 14.55 -0.09 6.56
CA ASP A 10 13.18 -0.45 6.90
C ASP A 10 13.05 -0.97 8.35
N GLN A 11 11.82 -1.33 8.76
CA GLN A 11 11.53 -1.76 10.13
C GLN A 11 12.21 -3.07 10.56
N ILE A 12 12.79 -3.84 9.63
CA ILE A 12 13.49 -5.09 9.91
C ILE A 12 15.00 -5.02 9.59
N GLY A 13 15.54 -3.81 9.41
CA GLY A 13 16.98 -3.59 9.26
C GLY A 13 17.52 -3.76 7.84
N ARG A 14 16.66 -3.85 6.82
CA ARG A 14 17.11 -3.90 5.42
C ARG A 14 17.39 -2.50 4.88
N GLN A 15 18.48 -2.35 4.15
CA GLN A 15 18.73 -1.17 3.32
C GLN A 15 17.88 -1.26 2.04
N VAL A 16 16.99 -0.29 1.85
CA VAL A 16 16.08 -0.23 0.70
C VAL A 16 16.33 1.07 -0.06
N THR A 17 16.54 0.97 -1.37
CA THR A 17 16.68 2.11 -2.27
C THR A 17 15.46 2.23 -3.16
N VAL A 18 14.83 3.41 -3.18
CA VAL A 18 13.67 3.73 -4.02
C VAL A 18 13.95 4.98 -4.87
N PRO A 19 13.25 5.19 -5.99
CA PRO A 19 13.32 6.46 -6.71
C PRO A 19 12.89 7.65 -5.84
N ASP A 20 13.36 8.86 -6.17
CA ASP A 20 12.98 10.09 -5.44
C ASP A 20 11.46 10.28 -5.38
N THR A 21 10.79 9.96 -6.49
CA THR A 21 9.34 10.04 -6.62
C THR A 21 8.77 8.65 -6.79
N VAL A 22 7.77 8.34 -5.96
CA VAL A 22 7.06 7.07 -5.99
C VAL A 22 5.62 7.36 -6.38
N ASP A 23 5.25 6.94 -7.59
CA ASP A 23 3.93 7.16 -8.18
C ASP A 23 3.03 5.92 -8.15
N ARG A 24 3.63 4.73 -7.95
CA ARG A 24 2.93 3.45 -8.02
C ARG A 24 3.38 2.54 -6.88
N VAL A 25 2.46 2.26 -5.97
CA VAL A 25 2.69 1.43 -4.79
C VAL A 25 1.76 0.24 -4.81
N VAL A 26 2.31 -0.94 -4.51
CA VAL A 26 1.55 -2.15 -4.19
C VAL A 26 1.63 -2.37 -2.69
N VAL A 27 0.47 -2.52 -2.04
CA VAL A 27 0.38 -2.60 -0.57
C VAL A 27 -0.09 -3.99 -0.15
N LEU A 28 0.78 -4.74 0.51
CA LEU A 28 0.53 -6.13 0.90
C LEU A 28 0.21 -6.31 2.40
N GLN A 29 0.08 -5.21 3.15
CA GLN A 29 -0.16 -5.21 4.60
C GLN A 29 -1.28 -4.23 4.97
N HIS A 30 -2.22 -4.68 5.80
CA HIS A 30 -3.43 -3.89 6.10
C HIS A 30 -3.13 -2.70 7.01
N GLN A 31 -2.16 -2.80 7.94
CA GLN A 31 -1.77 -1.66 8.77
C GLN A 31 -1.19 -0.54 7.92
N THR A 32 -0.29 -0.87 6.97
CA THR A 32 0.28 0.10 6.02
C THR A 32 -0.78 0.68 5.10
N LEU A 33 -1.73 -0.14 4.62
CA LEU A 33 -2.85 0.33 3.82
C LEU A 33 -3.68 1.37 4.58
N ASN A 34 -3.95 1.13 5.87
CA ASN A 34 -4.69 2.06 6.70
C ASN A 34 -3.96 3.40 6.88
N LEU A 35 -2.65 3.38 7.06
CA LEU A 35 -1.84 4.61 7.15
C LEU A 35 -1.89 5.40 5.85
N LEU A 36 -1.77 4.75 4.69
CA LEU A 36 -1.82 5.43 3.39
C LEU A 36 -3.18 6.08 3.12
N VAL A 37 -4.27 5.46 3.57
CA VAL A 37 -5.61 6.08 3.50
C VAL A 37 -5.68 7.33 4.37
N GLN A 38 -5.19 7.27 5.61
CA GLN A 38 -5.17 8.43 6.52
C GLN A 38 -4.26 9.57 6.03
N MET A 39 -3.21 9.25 5.29
CA MET A 39 -2.31 10.22 4.66
C MET A 39 -2.85 10.77 3.33
N ASN A 40 -4.07 10.39 2.91
CA ASN A 40 -4.65 10.76 1.62
C ASN A 40 -3.75 10.41 0.41
N ALA A 41 -3.15 9.22 0.44
CA ALA A 41 -2.18 8.75 -0.56
C ALA A 41 -2.70 7.57 -1.41
N THR A 42 -4.02 7.40 -1.50
CA THR A 42 -4.66 6.26 -2.21
C THR A 42 -4.59 6.38 -3.73
N ASP A 43 -4.31 7.59 -4.24
CA ASP A 43 -4.03 7.89 -5.65
C ASP A 43 -2.78 7.15 -6.15
N LYS A 44 -1.76 7.02 -5.29
CA LYS A 44 -0.49 6.34 -5.60
C LYS A 44 -0.56 4.81 -5.53
N ILE A 45 -1.64 4.27 -4.96
CA ILE A 45 -1.81 2.83 -4.83
C ILE A 45 -2.30 2.26 -6.16
N VAL A 46 -1.59 1.28 -6.71
CA VAL A 46 -2.00 0.55 -7.93
C VAL A 46 -2.51 -0.86 -7.63
N GLY A 47 -2.16 -1.41 -6.45
CA GLY A 47 -2.66 -2.71 -6.02
C GLY A 47 -2.64 -2.91 -4.51
N VAL A 48 -3.55 -3.74 -4.03
CA VAL A 48 -3.74 -4.06 -2.60
C VAL A 48 -3.83 -5.56 -2.36
N MET A 49 -3.54 -5.99 -1.13
CA MET A 49 -3.72 -7.37 -0.69
C MET A 49 -5.16 -7.86 -0.86
N ALA A 50 -5.36 -9.07 -1.41
CA ALA A 50 -6.67 -9.60 -1.76
C ALA A 50 -7.68 -9.67 -0.59
N ASN A 51 -7.20 -9.87 0.64
CA ASN A 51 -8.02 -10.01 1.85
C ASN A 51 -8.17 -8.71 2.66
N TRP A 52 -7.93 -7.54 2.07
CA TRP A 52 -7.98 -6.26 2.80
C TRP A 52 -9.34 -6.00 3.48
N LYS A 53 -10.46 -6.37 2.86
CA LYS A 53 -11.80 -6.22 3.46
C LYS A 53 -11.98 -7.09 4.70
N GLN A 54 -11.43 -8.30 4.70
CA GLN A 54 -11.45 -9.18 5.88
C GLN A 54 -10.60 -8.62 7.02
N GLN A 55 -9.49 -7.95 6.70
CA GLN A 55 -8.56 -7.40 7.68
C GLN A 55 -9.01 -6.05 8.26
N LEU A 56 -9.71 -5.23 7.47
CA LEU A 56 -10.11 -3.86 7.84
C LEU A 56 -11.62 -3.72 8.11
N GLY A 57 -12.41 -4.75 7.78
CA GLY A 57 -13.86 -4.77 7.88
C GLY A 57 -14.57 -4.21 6.64
N ASP A 58 -15.79 -4.71 6.36
CA ASP A 58 -16.57 -4.32 5.18
C ASP A 58 -16.93 -2.82 5.16
N GLY A 59 -17.07 -2.21 6.34
CA GLY A 59 -17.31 -0.77 6.48
C GLY A 59 -16.17 0.10 5.97
N TYR A 60 -14.95 -0.44 5.86
CA TYR A 60 -13.76 0.31 5.45
C TYR A 60 -13.86 0.84 4.01
N ALA A 61 -14.58 0.13 3.14
CA ALA A 61 -14.85 0.58 1.78
C ALA A 61 -15.62 1.91 1.71
N ARG A 62 -16.26 2.34 2.81
CA ARG A 62 -16.90 3.67 2.89
C ARG A 62 -15.89 4.80 3.09
N LEU A 63 -14.75 4.49 3.72
CA LEU A 63 -13.67 5.46 3.97
C LEU A 63 -12.74 5.61 2.76
N ALA A 64 -12.53 4.52 2.03
CA ALA A 64 -11.67 4.49 0.85
C ALA A 64 -12.31 3.64 -0.28
N PRO A 65 -13.39 4.14 -0.91
CA PRO A 65 -14.12 3.39 -1.95
C PRO A 65 -13.25 3.02 -3.17
N GLU A 66 -12.24 3.84 -3.49
CA GLU A 66 -11.30 3.63 -4.56
C GLU A 66 -10.47 2.34 -4.44
N LEU A 67 -10.35 1.78 -3.23
CA LEU A 67 -9.69 0.49 -3.00
C LEU A 67 -10.42 -0.66 -3.70
N GLY A 68 -11.73 -0.54 -3.92
CA GLY A 68 -12.53 -1.53 -4.63
C GLY A 68 -12.16 -1.69 -6.11
N ALA A 69 -11.55 -0.67 -6.72
CA ALA A 69 -11.13 -0.67 -8.11
C ALA A 69 -9.64 -1.00 -8.31
N LYS A 70 -8.85 -1.11 -7.23
CA LYS A 70 -7.42 -1.41 -7.32
C LYS A 70 -7.20 -2.88 -7.68
N SER A 71 -6.08 -3.15 -8.35
CA SER A 71 -5.70 -4.54 -8.65
C SER A 71 -5.46 -5.32 -7.36
N LEU A 72 -5.89 -6.58 -7.32
CA LEU A 72 -5.55 -7.45 -6.20
C LEU A 72 -4.17 -8.04 -6.46
N ALA A 73 -3.19 -7.63 -5.64
CA ALA A 73 -1.82 -8.07 -5.75
C ALA A 73 -1.50 -8.99 -4.58
N GLY A 74 -1.12 -10.23 -4.87
CA GLY A 74 -0.77 -11.22 -3.86
C GLY A 74 -1.96 -11.66 -2.98
N ARG A 75 -1.79 -12.82 -2.35
CA ARG A 75 -2.82 -13.53 -1.57
C ARG A 75 -2.25 -13.98 -0.24
N SER A 76 -2.93 -13.74 0.87
CA SER A 76 -4.18 -14.33 1.39
C SER A 76 -3.86 -15.49 2.32
N ASN A 77 -3.83 -15.18 3.62
CA ASN A 77 -3.77 -16.20 4.66
C ASN A 77 -5.21 -16.68 4.88
N ALA A 78 -5.75 -17.44 3.92
CA ALA A 78 -6.88 -18.31 4.21
C ALA A 78 -6.30 -19.47 5.01
N ARG A 79 -6.38 -19.37 6.33
CA ARG A 79 -6.43 -20.53 7.22
C ARG A 79 -7.83 -20.59 7.79
#